data_AF-A0AB36P4C9-F1
#
_entry.id   AF-A0AB36P4C9-F1
#
_cell.length_a   1.000
_cell.length_b   1.000
_cell.length_c   1.000
_cell.angle_alpha   90.00
_cell.angle_beta   90.00
_cell.angle_gamma   90.00
#
_symmetry.space_group_name_H-M   'P 1'
#
loop_
_entity.id
_entity.type
_entity.pdbx_description
1 polymer ?
#
loop_
_entity_poly.entity_id
_entity_poly.type
_entity_poly.pdbx_seq_one_letter_code
_entity_poly.pdbx_strand_id
1 'polypeptide(L)'
;MKNKFTIIVFVVASLLSFSCGKDDIEKGLDCVAESIYVKLHNKTDETNIKKMDYSIEYSGTYTLKSVKWNFGDGTPAQTVTVGSGTTTSISHIYAAAGTYTVKVDVSIQNGNSTCTSSPTRSITVN
;
A
#
# COMPACT_ATOMS: atom_id res chain seq x y z
N MET A 1 50.76 -6.67 18.37
CA MET A 1 50.08 -6.59 19.68
C MET A 1 48.69 -6.03 19.46
N LYS A 2 47.68 -6.76 19.93
CA LYS A 2 46.24 -6.47 19.77
C LYS A 2 45.88 -5.24 20.61
N ASN A 3 45.31 -4.20 20.00
CA ASN A 3 44.71 -3.11 20.77
C ASN A 3 43.22 -3.02 20.46
N LYS A 4 42.42 -3.29 21.49
CA LYS A 4 40.96 -3.37 21.44
C LYS A 4 40.39 -1.96 21.36
N PHE A 5 39.73 -1.61 20.26
CA PHE A 5 38.91 -0.41 20.17
C PHE A 5 37.47 -0.77 20.57
N THR A 6 37.15 -0.53 21.83
CA THR A 6 35.78 -0.47 22.34
C THR A 6 35.14 0.80 21.78
N ILE A 7 34.23 0.69 20.81
CA ILE A 7 33.44 1.81 20.31
C ILE A 7 32.23 1.99 21.22
N ILE A 8 32.20 3.15 21.86
CA ILE A 8 31.24 3.61 22.85
C ILE A 8 29.92 3.98 22.17
N VAL A 9 28.83 3.46 22.74
CA VAL A 9 27.43 3.82 22.47
C VAL A 9 27.23 5.32 22.71
N PHE A 10 26.87 6.07 21.67
CA PHE A 10 26.28 7.40 21.76
C PHE A 10 25.11 7.49 20.77
N VAL A 11 24.03 6.75 21.07
CA VAL A 11 22.71 7.06 20.51
C VAL A 11 22.19 8.23 21.32
N VAL A 12 22.22 9.41 20.71
CA VAL A 12 21.76 10.67 21.28
C VAL A 12 20.28 10.52 21.63
N ALA A 13 20.02 10.55 22.94
CA ALA A 13 18.73 10.81 23.51
C ALA A 13 18.32 12.25 23.19
N SER A 14 17.55 12.43 22.11
CA SER A 14 16.68 13.61 21.95
C SER A 14 15.29 13.24 22.41
N LEU A 15 15.07 13.45 23.71
CA LEU A 15 13.74 13.57 24.30
C LEU A 15 13.05 14.78 23.68
N LEU A 16 12.24 14.54 22.65
CA LEU A 16 11.01 15.30 22.46
C LEU A 16 9.87 14.37 22.86
N SER A 17 9.08 14.88 23.80
CA SER A 17 8.00 14.25 24.52
C SER A 17 6.93 13.67 23.59
N PHE A 18 7.17 12.49 23.03
CA PHE A 18 6.06 11.61 22.70
C PHE A 18 5.77 10.82 23.96
N SER A 19 4.72 11.23 24.66
CA SER A 19 3.94 10.36 25.54
C SER A 19 3.38 9.22 24.68
N CYS A 20 4.26 8.35 24.17
CA CYS A 20 3.92 7.21 23.36
C CYS A 20 3.57 6.11 24.36
N GLY A 21 2.28 5.92 24.60
CA GLY A 21 1.81 4.69 25.23
C GLY A 21 2.36 3.53 24.40
N LYS A 22 2.74 2.43 25.08
CA LYS A 22 3.20 1.20 24.41
C LYS A 22 2.26 0.78 23.27
N ASP A 23 0.97 1.08 23.41
CA ASP A 23 -0.10 0.80 22.46
C ASP A 23 0.05 1.47 21.08
N ASP A 24 0.76 2.61 20.96
CA ASP A 24 0.83 3.32 19.67
C ASP A 24 1.97 2.81 18.77
N ILE A 25 3.04 2.27 19.35
CA ILE A 25 4.15 1.63 18.62
C ILE A 25 3.72 0.25 18.11
N GLU A 26 2.91 -0.48 18.89
CA GLU A 26 2.38 -1.80 18.50
C GLU A 26 1.38 -1.68 17.33
N LYS A 27 0.46 -0.71 17.36
CA LYS A 27 -0.45 -0.43 16.23
C LYS A 27 0.31 -0.10 14.94
N GLY A 28 1.43 0.63 15.05
CA GLY A 28 2.29 0.94 13.91
C GLY A 28 2.92 -0.30 13.28
N LEU A 29 3.30 -1.29 14.09
CA LEU A 29 3.86 -2.56 13.60
C LEU A 29 2.79 -3.47 13.00
N ASP A 30 1.61 -3.54 13.61
CA ASP A 30 0.46 -4.33 13.11
C ASP A 30 0.03 -3.86 11.72
N CYS A 31 -0.03 -2.54 11.49
CA CYS A 31 -0.37 -2.00 10.17
C CYS A 31 0.66 -2.39 9.09
N VAL A 32 1.94 -2.49 9.43
CA VAL A 32 2.99 -2.91 8.49
C VAL A 32 2.88 -4.40 8.20
N ALA A 33 2.58 -5.23 9.20
CA ALA A 33 2.35 -6.65 9.01
C ALA A 33 1.15 -6.90 8.07
N GLU A 34 0.07 -6.14 8.21
CA GLU A 34 -1.13 -6.32 7.39
C GLU A 34 -0.96 -5.96 5.91
N SER A 35 0.06 -5.16 5.58
CA SER A 35 0.36 -4.80 4.20
C SER A 35 0.67 -6.03 3.31
N ILE A 36 1.17 -7.13 3.89
CA ILE A 36 1.50 -8.36 3.16
C ILE A 36 0.26 -9.13 2.69
N TYR A 37 -0.90 -8.89 3.30
CA TYR A 37 -2.16 -9.54 2.93
C TYR A 37 -2.90 -8.83 1.80
N VAL A 38 -2.40 -7.67 1.35
CA VAL A 38 -2.92 -6.92 0.22
C VAL A 38 -2.27 -7.44 -1.06
N LYS A 39 -3.07 -8.00 -1.95
CA LYS A 39 -2.63 -8.45 -3.27
C LYS A 39 -3.21 -7.56 -4.36
N LEU A 40 -2.32 -7.05 -5.20
CA LEU A 40 -2.67 -6.28 -6.39
C LEU A 40 -2.57 -7.17 -7.62
N HIS A 41 -3.70 -7.35 -8.30
CA HIS A 41 -3.79 -8.06 -9.57
C HIS A 41 -4.09 -7.10 -10.72
N ASN A 42 -3.63 -7.45 -11.91
CA ASN A 42 -3.99 -6.77 -13.15
C ASN A 42 -4.15 -7.81 -14.27
N LYS A 43 -5.09 -7.59 -15.18
CA LYS A 43 -5.31 -8.39 -16.39
C LYS A 43 -5.62 -7.45 -17.55
N THR A 44 -4.95 -7.63 -18.68
CA THR A 44 -5.29 -6.92 -19.92
C THR A 44 -6.62 -7.44 -20.45
N ASP A 45 -7.50 -6.53 -20.87
CA ASP A 45 -8.76 -6.88 -21.50
C ASP A 45 -8.51 -7.58 -22.84
N GLU A 46 -9.25 -8.65 -23.11
CA GLU A 46 -9.07 -9.50 -24.29
C GLU A 46 -9.55 -8.83 -25.59
N THR A 47 -10.43 -7.83 -25.48
CA THR A 47 -11.00 -7.09 -26.62
C THR A 47 -10.32 -5.75 -26.85
N ASN A 48 -9.86 -5.11 -25.77
CA ASN A 48 -9.17 -3.83 -25.82
C ASN A 48 -7.82 -3.95 -25.09
N ILE A 49 -6.75 -4.17 -25.85
CA ILE A 49 -5.39 -4.33 -25.30
C ILE A 49 -4.85 -3.11 -24.52
N LYS A 50 -5.49 -1.94 -24.67
CA LYS A 50 -5.18 -0.72 -23.90
C LYS A 50 -5.99 -0.59 -22.61
N LYS A 51 -7.00 -1.44 -22.43
CA LYS A 51 -7.79 -1.52 -21.20
C LYS A 51 -7.15 -2.55 -20.26
N MET A 52 -6.95 -2.13 -19.02
CA MET A 52 -6.44 -2.97 -17.95
C MET A 52 -7.50 -3.04 -16.85
N ASP A 53 -7.82 -4.26 -16.46
CA ASP A 53 -8.66 -4.56 -15.30
C ASP A 53 -7.75 -4.81 -14.09
N TYR A 54 -7.99 -4.07 -13.01
CA TYR A 54 -7.26 -4.19 -11.76
C TYR A 54 -8.16 -4.71 -10.66
N SER A 55 -7.57 -5.44 -9.73
CA SER A 55 -8.23 -5.78 -8.47
C SER A 55 -7.28 -5.75 -7.29
N ILE A 56 -7.84 -5.38 -6.14
CA ILE A 56 -7.24 -5.60 -4.83
C ILE A 56 -8.00 -6.73 -4.15
N GLU A 57 -7.24 -7.66 -3.60
CA GLU A 57 -7.72 -8.69 -2.68
C GLU A 57 -6.99 -8.51 -1.35
N TYR A 58 -7.74 -8.36 -0.26
CA TYR A 58 -7.20 -8.27 1.09
C TYR A 58 -7.62 -9.49 1.90
N SER A 59 -6.64 -10.23 2.40
CA SER A 59 -6.87 -11.52 3.09
C SER A 59 -6.56 -11.48 4.59
N GLY A 60 -6.35 -10.29 5.14
CA GLY A 60 -6.08 -10.11 6.56
C GLY A 60 -7.36 -10.07 7.40
N THR A 61 -7.19 -9.81 8.69
CA THR A 61 -8.29 -9.90 9.67
C THR A 61 -9.08 -8.60 9.86
N TYR A 62 -8.61 -7.50 9.28
CA TYR A 62 -9.23 -6.18 9.43
C TYR A 62 -10.25 -5.90 8.32
N THR A 63 -10.77 -4.67 8.26
CA THR A 63 -11.78 -4.30 7.26
C THR A 63 -11.18 -3.44 6.17
N LEU A 64 -11.23 -3.89 4.91
CA LEU A 64 -10.90 -3.05 3.77
C LEU A 64 -11.95 -1.93 3.63
N LYS A 65 -11.53 -0.66 3.63
CA LYS A 65 -12.42 0.51 3.60
C LYS A 65 -12.42 1.24 2.27
N SER A 66 -11.25 1.47 1.71
CA SER A 66 -11.15 2.16 0.43
C SER A 66 -9.84 1.85 -0.27
N VAL A 67 -9.85 2.02 -1.59
CA VAL A 67 -8.69 1.85 -2.45
C VAL A 67 -8.63 3.03 -3.40
N LYS A 68 -7.51 3.75 -3.38
CA LYS A 68 -7.21 4.85 -4.29
C LYS A 68 -6.19 4.39 -5.31
N TRP A 69 -6.53 4.55 -6.58
CA TRP A 69 -5.77 4.10 -7.73
C TRP A 69 -5.11 5.28 -8.43
N ASN A 70 -3.80 5.20 -8.64
CA ASN A 70 -3.06 6.06 -9.54
C ASN A 70 -2.43 5.18 -10.62
N PHE A 71 -2.85 5.37 -11.87
CA PHE A 71 -2.47 4.53 -13.00
C PHE A 71 -1.08 4.89 -13.58
N GLY A 72 -0.50 6.03 -13.19
CA GLY A 72 0.83 6.44 -13.62
C GLY A 72 0.92 7.02 -15.04
N ASP A 73 -0.22 7.25 -15.70
CA ASP A 73 -0.31 7.82 -17.06
C ASP A 73 -0.70 9.30 -17.08
N GLY A 74 -0.81 9.94 -15.91
CA GLY A 74 -1.21 11.33 -15.75
C GLY A 74 -2.73 11.54 -15.64
N THR A 75 -3.54 10.48 -15.74
CA THR A 75 -4.98 10.59 -15.47
C THR A 75 -5.26 10.81 -13.96
N PRO A 76 -6.37 11.47 -13.60
CA PRO A 76 -6.71 11.70 -12.20
C PRO A 76 -6.87 10.39 -11.42
N ALA A 77 -6.36 10.36 -10.19
CA ALA A 77 -6.51 9.20 -9.32
C ALA A 77 -7.99 8.93 -8.99
N GLN A 78 -8.37 7.65 -8.96
CA GLN A 78 -9.74 7.21 -8.72
C GLN A 78 -9.85 6.50 -7.37
N THR A 79 -10.92 6.74 -6.61
CA THR A 79 -11.13 6.11 -5.30
C THR A 79 -12.36 5.22 -5.33
N VAL A 80 -12.22 3.99 -4.87
CA VAL A 80 -13.31 3.04 -4.68
C VAL A 80 -13.48 2.80 -3.18
N THR A 81 -14.66 3.10 -2.65
CA THR A 81 -15.02 2.78 -1.25
C THR A 81 -15.56 1.36 -1.19
N VAL A 82 -15.06 0.57 -0.25
CA VAL A 82 -15.49 -0.79 0.00
C VAL A 82 -16.48 -0.76 1.17
N GLY A 83 -17.74 -1.07 0.88
CA GLY A 83 -18.80 -1.07 1.89
C GLY A 83 -18.77 -2.32 2.77
N SER A 84 -18.69 -3.50 2.13
CA SER A 84 -18.54 -4.80 2.76
C SER A 84 -17.74 -5.70 1.83
N GLY A 85 -16.86 -6.53 2.38
CA GLY A 85 -16.04 -7.47 1.63
C GLY A 85 -14.54 -7.16 1.67
N THR A 86 -13.79 -8.05 1.03
CA THR A 86 -12.33 -8.10 1.03
C THR A 86 -11.72 -7.78 -0.33
N THR A 87 -12.55 -7.53 -1.33
CA THR A 87 -12.13 -7.36 -2.72
C THR A 87 -12.70 -6.10 -3.33
N THR A 88 -11.93 -5.48 -4.23
CA THR A 88 -12.42 -4.38 -5.08
C THR A 88 -11.76 -4.45 -6.45
N SER A 89 -12.44 -3.95 -7.47
CA SER A 89 -11.98 -3.96 -8.85
C SER A 89 -12.26 -2.63 -9.55
N ILE A 90 -11.40 -2.28 -10.49
CA ILE A 90 -11.57 -1.10 -11.36
C ILE A 90 -10.95 -1.37 -12.73
N SER A 91 -11.51 -0.76 -13.77
CA SER A 91 -10.94 -0.80 -15.12
C SER A 91 -10.41 0.57 -15.51
N HIS A 92 -9.29 0.60 -16.22
CA HIS A 92 -8.70 1.82 -16.76
C HIS A 92 -8.28 1.62 -18.22
N ILE A 93 -8.45 2.65 -19.05
CA ILE A 93 -8.04 2.63 -20.46
C ILE A 93 -6.89 3.62 -20.64
N TYR A 94 -5.74 3.11 -21.05
CA TYR A 94 -4.56 3.92 -21.34
C TYR A 94 -4.65 4.51 -22.76
N ALA A 95 -4.26 5.78 -22.91
CA ALA A 95 -4.29 6.44 -24.22
C ALA A 95 -3.19 5.92 -25.17
N ALA A 96 -1.99 5.68 -24.62
CA ALA A 96 -0.80 5.27 -25.35
C ALA A 96 -0.26 3.92 -24.84
N ALA A 97 0.47 3.22 -25.70
CA ALA A 97 1.29 2.08 -25.29
C ALA A 97 2.50 2.59 -24.50
N GLY A 98 2.96 1.79 -23.54
CA GLY A 98 4.05 2.19 -22.67
C GLY A 98 4.12 1.36 -21.40
N THR A 99 5.14 1.65 -20.58
CA THR A 99 5.27 1.09 -19.23
C THR A 99 4.78 2.12 -18.23
N TYR A 100 3.88 1.70 -17.35
CA TYR A 100 3.30 2.56 -16.32
C TYR A 100 3.53 1.95 -14.93
N THR A 101 3.80 2.82 -13.96
CA THR A 101 3.87 2.42 -12.55
C THR A 101 2.54 2.74 -11.89
N VAL A 102 1.73 1.72 -11.66
CA VAL A 102 0.49 1.83 -10.92
C VAL A 102 0.81 1.90 -9.43
N LYS A 103 0.34 2.94 -8.75
CA LYS A 103 0.41 3.07 -7.29
C LYS A 103 -1.00 3.00 -6.73
N VAL A 104 -1.17 2.19 -5.70
CA VAL A 104 -2.45 2.05 -5.02
C VAL A 104 -2.27 2.46 -3.57
N ASP A 105 -3.21 3.21 -2.99
CA ASP A 105 -3.29 3.47 -1.56
C ASP A 105 -4.51 2.77 -1.00
N VAL A 106 -4.29 1.73 -0.19
CA VAL A 106 -5.29 0.85 0.39
C VAL A 106 -5.50 1.24 1.86
N SER A 107 -6.74 1.56 2.21
CA SER A 107 -7.15 1.91 3.58
C SER A 107 -7.83 0.72 4.24
N ILE A 108 -7.29 0.28 5.37
CA ILE A 108 -7.76 -0.87 6.15
C ILE A 108 -8.06 -0.38 7.56
N GLN A 109 -9.20 -0.76 8.12
CA GLN A 109 -9.66 -0.33 9.43
C GLN A 109 -9.57 -1.47 10.44
N ASN A 110 -8.85 -1.22 11.54
CA ASN A 110 -8.77 -2.06 12.73
C ASN A 110 -9.41 -1.32 13.92
N GLY A 111 -10.68 -1.64 14.22
CA GLY A 111 -11.44 -0.92 15.24
C GLY A 111 -11.52 0.58 14.91
N ASN A 112 -10.90 1.41 15.76
CA ASN A 112 -10.85 2.87 15.59
C ASN A 112 -9.58 3.36 14.90
N SER A 113 -8.65 2.45 14.56
CA SER A 113 -7.40 2.77 13.89
C SER A 113 -7.51 2.50 12.39
N THR A 114 -6.83 3.32 11.59
CA THR A 114 -6.73 3.14 10.14
C THR A 114 -5.29 2.83 9.77
N CYS A 115 -5.08 1.69 9.12
CA CYS A 115 -3.84 1.28 8.50
C CYS A 115 -3.88 1.62 7.00
N THR A 116 -2.73 2.02 6.47
CA THR A 116 -2.57 2.26 5.03
C THR A 116 -1.49 1.38 4.44
N SER A 117 -1.79 0.71 3.33
CA SER A 117 -0.82 -0.04 2.52
C SER A 117 -0.73 0.59 1.13
N SER A 118 0.48 0.75 0.60
CA SER A 118 0.68 1.41 -0.70
C SER A 118 1.40 0.54 -1.73
N PRO A 119 0.81 -0.59 -2.21
CA PRO A 119 1.46 -1.44 -3.19
C PRO A 119 1.64 -0.71 -4.52
N THR A 120 2.72 -1.06 -5.22
CA THR A 120 3.02 -0.55 -6.56
C THR A 120 3.21 -1.71 -7.54
N ARG A 121 2.89 -1.47 -8.81
CA ARG A 121 3.06 -2.47 -9.87
C ARG A 121 3.44 -1.80 -11.19
N SER A 122 4.54 -2.25 -11.78
CA SER A 122 4.90 -1.91 -13.16
C SER A 122 4.09 -2.78 -14.11
N ILE A 123 3.40 -2.16 -15.06
CA ILE A 123 2.62 -2.83 -16.11
C ILE A 123 3.05 -2.33 -17.48
N THR A 124 2.91 -3.19 -18.48
CA THR A 124 3.15 -2.85 -19.89
C THR A 124 1.83 -2.84 -20.63
N VAL A 125 1.54 -1.73 -21.30
CA VAL A 125 0.42 -1.57 -22.23
C VAL A 125 0.98 -1.64 -23.65
N ASN A 126 0.37 -2.48 -24.49
CA ASN A 126 0.81 -2.76 -25.86
C ASN A 126 0.02 -1.95 -26.89
#